data_AF-A0A139CLW4-F1
#
_entry.id   AF-A0A139CLW4-F1
#
_cell.length_a   1.000
_cell.length_b   1.000
_cell.length_c   1.000
_cell.angle_alpha   90.00
_cell.angle_beta   90.00
_cell.angle_gamma   90.00
#
_symmetry.space_group_name_H-M   'P 1'
#
loop_
_entity.id
_entity.type
_entity.pdbx_description
1 polymer ?
#
loop_
_entity_poly.entity_id
_entity_poly.type
_entity_poly.pdbx_seq_one_letter_code
_entity_poly.pdbx_strand_id
1 'polypeptide(L)'
;MYKTYRKRLSDMTSAAGSTSVERLKNKLREPAADIRYLLYRGYRRKGAIRFVSNHYRLAEEERHILTRLIFDPETAARRSNKRLACSRLKGCDIFIDGYNVLITMESVLHNETVWFADDGFLRDTR
;
A
#
# COMPACT_ATOMS: atom_id res chain seq x y z
N MET A 1 4.84 -7.76 6.60
CA MET A 1 3.66 -8.64 6.45
C MET A 1 2.46 -7.77 6.15
N TYR A 2 1.97 -7.75 4.91
CA TYR A 2 0.81 -6.93 4.53
C TYR A 2 -0.46 -7.53 5.13
N LYS A 3 -1.24 -6.74 5.87
CA LYS A 3 -2.54 -7.13 6.41
C LYS A 3 -3.64 -6.56 5.52
N THR A 4 -4.29 -7.35 4.68
CA THR A 4 -5.50 -6.90 3.98
C THR A 4 -6.65 -6.82 5.00
N TYR A 5 -7.31 -5.67 5.10
CA TYR A 5 -8.46 -5.49 6.00
C TYR A 5 -9.75 -5.71 5.20
N ARG A 6 -10.42 -6.84 5.41
CA ARG A 6 -11.83 -7.07 5.02
C ARG A 6 -12.65 -7.07 6.31
N LYS A 7 -13.00 -5.90 6.83
CA LYS A 7 -13.93 -5.83 7.97
C LYS A 7 -15.33 -6.10 7.43
N ARG A 8 -15.95 -7.18 7.94
CA ARG A 8 -17.37 -7.54 7.76
C ARG A 8 -18.26 -6.29 7.92
N LEU A 9 -18.73 -5.76 6.81
CA LEU A 9 -20.06 -5.18 6.69
C LEU A 9 -20.89 -6.25 5.97
N SER A 10 -22.02 -6.58 6.59
CA SER A 10 -22.90 -7.71 6.32
C SER A 10 -23.26 -7.91 4.86
N ASP A 11 -23.16 -9.18 4.46
CA ASP A 11 -23.84 -9.87 3.35
C ASP A 11 -23.54 -9.44 1.91
N MET A 12 -23.36 -10.46 1.06
CA MET A 12 -23.10 -10.43 -0.39
C MET A 12 -21.66 -10.05 -0.83
N THR A 13 -20.84 -11.06 -1.13
CA THR A 13 -20.34 -11.35 -2.50
C THR A 13 -19.19 -12.38 -2.55
N SER A 14 -19.48 -13.43 -3.32
CA SER A 14 -18.65 -14.36 -4.13
C SER A 14 -17.21 -14.71 -3.71
N ALA A 15 -16.97 -16.03 -3.63
CA ALA A 15 -15.66 -16.67 -3.43
C ALA A 15 -14.62 -16.37 -4.53
N ALA A 16 -15.01 -15.80 -5.67
CA ALA A 16 -14.12 -15.52 -6.81
C ALA A 16 -13.16 -14.33 -6.59
N GLY A 17 -13.60 -13.28 -5.88
CA GLY A 17 -12.77 -12.07 -5.63
C GLY A 17 -11.60 -12.31 -4.67
N SER A 18 -11.72 -13.29 -3.79
CA SER A 18 -10.67 -13.68 -2.82
C SER A 18 -9.43 -14.27 -3.50
N THR A 19 -9.59 -14.89 -4.67
CA THR A 19 -8.54 -15.67 -5.31
C THR A 19 -7.61 -14.78 -6.15
N SER A 20 -8.14 -13.75 -6.81
CA SER A 20 -7.34 -12.86 -7.67
C SER A 20 -6.42 -11.94 -6.88
N VAL A 21 -6.90 -11.36 -5.78
CA VAL A 21 -6.08 -10.50 -4.90
C VAL A 21 -4.97 -11.31 -4.24
N GLU A 22 -5.24 -12.53 -3.78
CA GLU A 22 -4.21 -13.37 -3.17
C GLU A 22 -3.17 -13.83 -4.20
N ARG A 23 -3.57 -14.13 -5.44
CA ARG A 23 -2.63 -14.38 -6.55
C ARG A 23 -1.73 -13.18 -6.81
N LEU A 24 -2.30 -11.97 -6.89
CA LEU A 24 -1.53 -10.74 -7.11
C LEU A 24 -0.56 -10.48 -5.94
N LYS A 25 -1.02 -10.63 -4.71
CA LYS A 25 -0.17 -10.50 -3.51
C LYS A 25 0.98 -11.49 -3.51
N ASN A 26 0.73 -12.75 -3.89
CA ASN A 26 1.79 -13.76 -4.02
C ASN A 26 2.78 -13.40 -5.12
N LYS A 27 2.29 -12.91 -6.27
CA LYS A 27 3.13 -12.45 -7.39
C LYS A 27 4.04 -11.28 -6.99
N LEU A 28 3.53 -10.36 -6.17
CA LEU A 28 4.27 -9.16 -5.74
C LEU A 28 5.18 -9.40 -4.52
N ARG A 29 5.13 -10.57 -3.88
CA ARG A 29 5.82 -10.82 -2.60
C ARG A 29 7.34 -10.76 -2.74
N GLU A 30 7.91 -11.56 -3.64
CA GLU A 30 9.36 -11.61 -3.87
C GLU A 30 9.90 -10.30 -4.48
N PRO A 31 9.27 -9.70 -5.51
CA PRO A 31 9.67 -8.38 -5.99
C PRO A 31 9.70 -7.32 -4.87
N ALA A 32 8.73 -7.36 -3.96
CA ALA A 32 8.70 -6.42 -2.86
C ALA A 32 9.84 -6.63 -1.86
N ALA A 33 10.27 -7.86 -1.62
CA ALA A 33 11.41 -8.17 -0.77
C ALA A 33 12.72 -7.67 -1.40
N ASP A 34 12.91 -7.92 -2.69
CA ASP A 34 14.12 -7.50 -3.43
C ASP A 34 14.23 -5.98 -3.53
N ILE A 35 13.11 -5.28 -3.77
CA ILE A 35 13.10 -3.81 -3.75
C ILE A 35 13.53 -3.32 -2.38
N ARG A 36 12.95 -3.83 -1.29
CA ARG A 36 13.32 -3.42 0.07
C ARG A 36 14.80 -3.66 0.35
N TYR A 37 15.34 -4.79 -0.09
CA TYR A 37 16.76 -5.09 0.04
C TYR A 37 17.63 -4.04 -0.65
N LEU A 38 17.31 -3.68 -1.90
CA LEU A 38 18.04 -2.64 -2.62
C LEU A 38 17.90 -1.26 -1.95
N LEU A 39 16.71 -0.89 -1.49
CA LEU A 39 16.50 0.37 -0.77
C LEU A 39 17.32 0.43 0.52
N TYR A 40 17.37 -0.67 1.27
CA TYR A 40 18.18 -0.80 2.47
C TYR A 40 19.67 -0.60 2.19
N ARG A 41 20.16 -1.01 1.02
CA ARG A 41 21.54 -0.84 0.57
C ARG A 41 21.83 0.54 -0.04
N GLY A 42 20.89 1.48 0.02
CA GLY A 42 21.06 2.85 -0.46
C GLY A 42 20.82 3.05 -1.95
N TYR A 43 20.25 2.07 -2.66
CA TYR A 43 19.90 2.24 -4.07
C TYR A 43 18.73 3.23 -4.23
N ARG A 44 18.79 4.05 -5.28
CA ARG A 44 17.73 5.01 -5.59
C ARG A 44 16.41 4.29 -5.88
N ARG A 45 15.35 4.73 -5.21
CA ARG A 45 14.02 4.10 -5.25
C ARG A 45 13.47 3.82 -6.63
N LYS A 46 13.44 4.84 -7.50
CA LYS A 46 12.94 4.69 -8.89
C LYS A 46 13.74 3.66 -9.68
N GLY A 47 15.06 3.60 -9.47
CA GLY A 47 15.95 2.65 -10.13
C GLY A 47 15.74 1.22 -9.64
N ALA A 48 15.69 1.02 -8.31
CA ALA A 48 15.46 -0.27 -7.69
C ALA A 48 14.13 -0.90 -8.12
N ILE A 49 13.04 -0.12 -8.08
CA ILE A 49 11.72 -0.59 -8.51
C ILE A 49 11.73 -0.98 -9.97
N ARG A 50 12.24 -0.11 -10.86
CA ARG A 50 12.32 -0.43 -12.30
C ARG A 50 13.13 -1.69 -12.57
N PHE A 51 14.29 -1.82 -11.93
CA PHE A 51 15.18 -2.97 -12.10
C PHE A 51 14.50 -4.28 -11.69
N VAL A 52 13.95 -4.32 -10.48
CA VAL A 52 13.27 -5.51 -9.96
C VAL A 52 11.99 -5.81 -10.76
N SER A 53 11.16 -4.80 -11.05
CA SER A 53 9.96 -5.00 -11.87
C SER A 53 10.28 -5.55 -13.26
N ASN A 54 11.39 -5.13 -13.89
CA ASN A 54 11.85 -5.70 -15.15
C ASN A 54 12.30 -7.15 -14.98
N HIS A 55 13.07 -7.46 -13.93
CA HIS A 55 13.55 -8.81 -13.65
C HIS A 55 12.40 -9.82 -13.50
N TYR A 56 11.35 -9.45 -12.76
CA TYR A 56 10.16 -10.27 -12.55
C TYR A 56 9.08 -10.12 -13.64
N ARG A 57 9.35 -9.36 -14.72
CA ARG A 57 8.41 -9.10 -15.82
C ARG A 57 7.03 -8.62 -15.36
N LEU A 58 7.03 -7.68 -14.40
CA LEU A 58 5.80 -7.11 -13.86
C LEU A 58 5.16 -6.14 -14.85
N ALA A 59 3.83 -6.15 -14.90
CA ALA A 59 3.04 -5.17 -15.64
C ALA A 59 3.15 -3.76 -15.03
N GLU A 60 2.71 -2.73 -15.75
CA GLU A 60 2.78 -1.35 -15.27
C GLU A 60 1.91 -1.13 -14.03
N GLU A 61 0.74 -1.77 -13.95
CA GLU A 61 -0.16 -1.71 -12.79
C GLU A 61 0.51 -2.32 -11.55
N GLU A 62 1.20 -3.45 -11.73
CA GLU A 62 1.95 -4.15 -10.68
C GLU A 62 3.13 -3.32 -10.17
N ARG A 63 3.82 -2.66 -11.11
CA ARG A 63 4.88 -1.69 -10.78
C ARG A 63 4.33 -0.48 -10.04
N HIS A 64 3.15 0.00 -10.44
CA HIS A 64 2.50 1.12 -9.78
C HIS A 64 2.16 0.78 -8.32
N ILE A 65 1.63 -0.43 -8.08
CA ILE A 65 1.40 -0.95 -6.73
C ILE A 65 2.70 -0.90 -5.91
N LEU A 66 3.79 -1.51 -6.39
CA LEU A 66 5.07 -1.52 -5.66
C LEU A 66 5.60 -0.09 -5.39
N THR A 67 5.40 0.83 -6.33
CA THR A 67 5.76 2.24 -6.20
C THR A 67 4.96 2.98 -5.14
N ARG A 68 3.71 2.61 -4.90
CA ARG A 68 2.91 3.21 -3.82
C ARG A 68 3.20 2.60 -2.45
N LEU A 69 3.60 1.33 -2.40
CA LEU A 69 3.68 0.58 -1.14
C LEU A 69 5.06 0.51 -0.50
N ILE A 70 6.14 0.50 -1.30
CA ILE A 70 7.46 0.16 -0.79
C ILE A 70 8.32 1.39 -0.59
N PHE A 71 8.84 1.56 0.62
CA PHE A 71 9.67 2.71 1.01
C PHE A 71 10.98 2.23 1.64
N ASP A 72 12.00 3.08 1.58
CA ASP A 72 13.21 2.85 2.37
C ASP A 72 12.88 2.95 3.88
N PRO A 73 13.63 2.27 4.76
CA PRO A 73 13.32 2.21 6.19
C PRO A 73 13.24 3.57 6.86
N GLU A 74 14.11 4.51 6.47
CA GLU A 74 14.14 5.86 7.05
C GLU A 74 12.88 6.64 6.70
N THR A 75 12.47 6.62 5.43
CA THR A 75 11.24 7.26 4.97
C THR A 75 10.01 6.63 5.62
N ALA A 76 9.95 5.30 5.71
CA ALA A 76 8.86 4.59 6.34
C ALA A 76 8.74 4.95 7.83
N ALA A 77 9.86 4.94 8.56
CA ALA A 77 9.90 5.31 9.98
C ALA A 77 9.49 6.77 10.20
N ARG A 78 10.06 7.71 9.42
CA ARG A 78 9.72 9.15 9.50
C ARG A 78 8.23 9.42 9.30
N ARG A 79 7.56 8.66 8.44
CA ARG A 79 6.11 8.78 8.21
C ARG A 79 5.30 8.11 9.29
N SER A 80 5.66 6.89 9.69
CA SER A 80 4.98 6.17 10.77
C SER A 80 5.00 6.98 12.08
N ASN A 81 6.11 7.67 12.38
CA ASN A 81 6.24 8.52 13.57
C ASN A 81 5.31 9.74 13.58
N LYS A 82 4.68 10.09 12.45
CA LYS A 82 3.65 11.15 12.39
C LYS A 82 2.26 10.65 12.78
N ARG A 83 2.08 9.34 13.02
CA ARG A 83 0.79 8.78 13.43
C ARG A 83 0.42 9.27 14.82
N LEU A 84 -0.79 9.81 14.94
CA LEU A 84 -1.39 10.20 16.20
C LEU A 84 -2.59 9.30 16.48
N ALA A 85 -2.76 8.95 17.76
CA ALA A 85 -4.01 8.33 18.20
C ALA A 85 -5.15 9.36 18.10
N CYS A 86 -6.34 8.92 17.70
CA CYS A 86 -7.50 9.81 17.56
C CYS A 86 -7.83 10.56 18.87
N SER A 87 -7.56 9.94 20.03
CA SER A 87 -7.72 10.59 21.33
C SER A 87 -6.87 11.85 21.50
N ARG A 88 -5.69 11.90 20.86
CA ARG A 88 -4.78 13.05 20.89
C ARG A 88 -5.21 14.17 19.94
N LEU A 89 -6.21 13.94 19.09
CA LEU A 89 -6.75 14.94 18.16
C LEU A 89 -7.96 15.68 18.75
N LYS A 90 -8.43 15.28 19.94
CA LYS A 90 -9.61 15.89 20.57
C LYS A 90 -9.33 17.36 20.90
N GLY A 91 -10.18 18.25 20.37
CA GLY A 91 -10.05 19.70 20.59
C GLY A 91 -9.02 20.39 19.71
N CYS A 92 -8.43 19.68 18.73
CA CYS A 92 -7.57 20.28 17.72
C CYS A 92 -8.37 20.61 16.46
N ASP A 93 -8.02 21.72 15.80
CA ASP A 93 -8.44 21.96 14.42
C ASP A 93 -7.64 21.04 13.49
N ILE A 94 -8.35 20.31 12.64
CA ILE A 94 -7.77 19.32 11.73
C ILE A 94 -7.97 19.79 10.30
N PHE A 95 -6.87 20.01 9.60
CA PHE A 95 -6.88 20.21 8.16
C PHE A 95 -6.76 18.86 7.46
N ILE A 96 -7.77 18.53 6.66
CA ILE A 96 -7.82 17.28 5.91
C ILE A 96 -7.59 17.58 4.43
N ASP A 97 -6.64 16.87 3.83
CA ASP A 97 -6.56 16.79 2.37
C ASP A 97 -7.70 15.91 1.85
N GLY A 98 -8.80 16.57 1.50
CA GLY A 98 -10.04 15.93 1.09
C GLY A 98 -9.88 15.03 -0.13
N TYR A 99 -9.00 15.37 -1.08
CA TYR A 99 -8.82 14.56 -2.30
C TYR A 99 -8.22 13.20 -1.98
N ASN A 100 -7.12 13.16 -1.23
CA ASN A 100 -6.47 11.90 -0.88
C ASN A 100 -7.37 11.00 -0.01
N VAL A 101 -8.16 11.59 0.88
CA VAL A 101 -9.13 10.85 1.69
C VAL A 101 -10.28 10.34 0.84
N LEU A 102 -10.87 11.19 0.00
CA LEU A 102 -12.03 10.84 -0.83
C LEU A 102 -11.70 9.72 -1.81
N ILE A 103 -10.58 9.82 -2.53
CA ILE A 103 -10.14 8.79 -3.49
C ILE A 103 -9.96 7.44 -2.78
N THR A 104 -9.31 7.44 -1.63
CA THR A 104 -9.11 6.21 -0.85
C THR A 104 -10.44 5.63 -0.36
N MET A 105 -11.36 6.49 0.10
CA MET A 105 -12.69 6.07 0.56
C MET A 105 -13.54 5.52 -0.58
N GLU A 106 -13.52 6.15 -1.76
CA GLU A 106 -14.21 5.66 -2.95
C GLU A 106 -13.75 4.26 -3.33
N SER A 107 -12.42 4.02 -3.38
CA SER A 107 -11.90 2.67 -3.63
C SER A 107 -12.39 1.65 -2.61
N VAL A 108 -12.44 1.99 -1.32
CA VAL A 108 -12.98 1.10 -0.29
C VAL A 108 -14.47 0.82 -0.49
N LEU A 109 -15.27 1.85 -0.76
CA LEU A 109 -16.73 1.73 -0.96
C LEU A 109 -17.09 0.93 -2.21
N HIS A 110 -16.27 1.00 -3.26
CA HIS A 110 -16.43 0.22 -4.48
C HIS A 110 -15.85 -1.20 -4.39
N ASN A 111 -15.45 -1.65 -3.19
CA ASN A 111 -14.80 -2.95 -2.96
C ASN A 111 -13.52 -3.16 -3.77
N GLU A 112 -12.80 -2.09 -4.07
CA GLU A 112 -11.50 -2.15 -4.73
C GLU A 112 -10.41 -2.56 -3.75
N THR A 113 -9.28 -2.98 -4.31
CA THR A 113 -8.16 -3.41 -3.47
C THR A 113 -7.41 -2.19 -2.94
N VAL A 114 -7.36 -2.07 -1.61
CA VAL A 114 -6.49 -1.13 -0.90
C VAL A 114 -5.42 -1.90 -0.13
N TRP A 115 -4.26 -1.27 0.04
CA TRP A 115 -3.07 -1.94 0.55
C TRP A 115 -2.44 -1.15 1.69
N PHE A 116 -1.77 -1.85 2.60
CA PHE A 116 -0.87 -1.19 3.54
C PHE A 116 0.49 -0.99 2.90
N ALA A 117 0.98 0.24 2.98
CA ALA A 117 2.36 0.56 2.67
C ALA A 117 3.31 0.21 3.83
N ASP A 118 4.61 0.26 3.58
CA ASP A 118 5.65 0.03 4.59
C ASP A 118 5.61 1.06 5.74
N ASP A 119 5.03 2.24 5.51
CA ASP A 119 4.81 3.27 6.54
C ASP A 119 3.55 3.02 7.41
N GLY A 120 2.79 1.95 7.12
CA GLY A 120 1.60 1.55 7.87
C GLY A 120 0.32 2.31 7.50
N PHE A 121 0.36 3.15 6.47
CA PHE A 121 -0.83 3.84 5.95
C PHE A 121 -1.52 2.99 4.85
N LEU A 122 -2.85 3.12 4.78
CA LEU A 122 -3.65 2.55 3.69
C LEU A 122 -3.47 3.40 2.43
N ARG A 123 -3.35 2.74 1.28
CA ARG A 123 -3.24 3.37 -0.03
C ARG A 123 -4.07 2.61 -1.05
N ASP A 124 -4.82 3.37 -1.82
CA ASP A 124 -5.33 2.96 -3.12
C ASP A 124 -4.17 2.75 -4.10
N THR A 125 -4.41 2.01 -5.18
CA THR A 125 -3.42 1.77 -6.26
C THR A 125 -4.07 1.88 -7.64
N ARG A 126 -5.12 2.71 -7.74
CA ARG A 126 -5.82 3.00 -8.97
C ARG A 126 -5.02 3.96 -9.85
#